data_AF-A0A183HCN5-F1
#
_entry.id   AF-A0A183HCN5-F1
#
_cell.length_a   1.000
_cell.length_b   1.000
_cell.length_c   1.000
_cell.angle_alpha   90.00
_cell.angle_beta   90.00
_cell.angle_gamma   90.00
#
_symmetry.space_group_name_H-M   'P 1'
#
loop_
_entity.id
_entity.type
_entity.pdbx_description
1 polymer ?
#
loop_
_entity_poly.entity_id
_entity_poly.type
_entity_poly.pdbx_seq_one_letter_code
_entity_poly.pdbx_strand_id
1 'polypeptide(L)'
;GSEEECHRLGVRYKALIEIRKLRQQLTKIINSKCPQDKSLVVKLDMKPPTDEEILMLRSVKQIVTASLTENIARRVDPIATESVPKGAYQSQKLKDYVYIDPSSILFKDEPDWVLYHEIVERKDKKYMQNVICVEENWLPRLANTYCHFKPIKEVEPRYDPATDNIVIFMNGTFSDMHWPLGRVEQPLPVNINLYRYFAQFFLDGSICPSLAPYADKLLLSPSTMTKPWAKLQLRTEKLLNALIEYEVTNRNRLLEVWRNKSEYLLDEYLEWLPQFLHENVQMNWPPN
;
A
#
# COMPACT_ATOMS: atom_id res chain seq x y z
N GLY A 1 32.61 -7.86 21.91
CA GLY A 1 32.64 -8.58 23.19
C GLY A 1 33.86 -9.47 23.23
N SER A 2 34.35 -9.76 24.44
CA SER A 2 35.33 -10.83 24.66
C SER A 2 34.69 -12.20 24.36
N GLU A 3 35.50 -13.20 24.07
CA GLU A 3 35.05 -14.58 23.82
C GLU A 3 34.31 -15.16 25.04
N GLU A 4 34.78 -14.85 26.25
CA GLU A 4 34.18 -15.23 27.53
C GLU A 4 32.73 -14.73 27.68
N GLU A 5 32.48 -13.47 27.31
CA GLU A 5 31.15 -12.89 27.36
C GLU A 5 30.20 -13.52 26.34
N CYS A 6 30.72 -13.90 25.17
CA CYS A 6 29.95 -14.61 24.16
C CYS A 6 29.54 -16.00 24.67
N HIS A 7 30.45 -16.70 25.36
CA HIS A 7 30.14 -17.97 26.02
C HIS A 7 29.09 -17.81 27.12
N ARG A 8 29.17 -16.76 27.94
CA ARG A 8 28.19 -16.45 28.99
C ARG A 8 26.78 -16.24 28.44
N LEU A 9 26.67 -15.54 27.30
CA LEU A 9 25.39 -15.24 26.64
C LEU A 9 24.92 -16.37 25.69
N GLY A 10 25.67 -17.47 25.56
CA GLY A 10 25.32 -18.58 24.66
C GLY A 10 25.47 -18.26 23.17
N VAL A 11 26.22 -17.21 22.82
CA VAL A 11 26.42 -16.76 21.43
C VAL A 11 27.75 -17.28 20.90
N ARG A 12 27.77 -17.73 19.64
CA ARG A 12 28.98 -18.23 18.98
C ARG A 12 29.92 -17.07 18.60
N TYR A 13 31.06 -16.98 19.27
CA TYR A 13 32.06 -15.93 19.05
C TYR A 13 32.50 -15.80 17.58
N LYS A 14 32.84 -16.93 16.93
CA LYS A 14 33.21 -16.94 15.50
C LYS A 14 32.12 -16.37 14.59
N ALA A 15 30.85 -16.65 14.87
CA ALA A 15 29.73 -16.14 14.09
C ALA A 15 29.60 -14.61 14.22
N LEU A 16 29.81 -14.05 15.42
CA LEU A 16 29.81 -12.60 15.64
C LEU A 16 30.93 -11.89 14.88
N ILE A 17 32.12 -12.50 14.78
CA ILE A 17 33.22 -11.96 13.97
C ILE A 17 32.82 -11.91 12.50
N GLU A 18 32.23 -12.99 11.97
CA GLU A 18 31.79 -13.03 10.58
C GLU A 18 30.64 -12.05 10.30
N ILE A 19 29.67 -11.92 11.21
CA ILE A 19 28.61 -10.90 11.12
C ILE A 19 29.22 -9.49 11.04
N ARG A 20 30.24 -9.21 11.84
CA ARG A 20 30.94 -7.91 11.80
C ARG A 20 31.62 -7.66 10.45
N LYS A 21 32.32 -8.66 9.90
CA LYS A 21 32.97 -8.56 8.58
C LYS A 21 31.94 -8.35 7.47
N LEU A 22 30.84 -9.10 7.50
CA LEU A 22 29.75 -8.98 6.52
C LEU A 22 29.10 -7.59 6.57
N ARG A 23 28.84 -7.05 7.76
CA ARG A 23 28.31 -5.69 7.91
C ARG A 23 29.24 -4.65 7.29
N GLN A 24 30.55 -4.74 7.53
CA GLN A 24 31.54 -3.83 6.93
C GLN A 24 31.58 -3.94 5.40
N GLN A 25 31.51 -5.15 4.86
CA GLN A 25 31.48 -5.38 3.42
C GLN A 25 30.23 -4.79 2.78
N LEU A 26 29.04 -5.05 3.35
CA LEU A 26 27.78 -4.50 2.85
C LEU A 26 27.78 -2.97 2.89
N THR A 27 28.26 -2.36 3.97
CA THR A 27 28.37 -0.90 4.07
C THR A 27 29.32 -0.32 3.01
N LYS A 28 30.45 -0.98 2.75
CA LYS A 28 31.38 -0.55 1.68
C LYS A 28 30.71 -0.62 0.31
N ILE A 29 29.95 -1.68 0.03
CA ILE A 29 29.22 -1.84 -1.23
C ILE A 29 28.17 -0.74 -1.39
N ILE A 30 27.35 -0.50 -0.35
CA ILE A 30 26.31 0.55 -0.36
C ILE A 30 26.93 1.93 -0.61
N ASN A 31 27.99 2.29 0.13
CA ASN A 31 28.68 3.57 -0.05
C ASN A 31 29.31 3.74 -1.45
N SER A 32 29.65 2.63 -2.13
CA SER A 32 30.21 2.68 -3.48
C SER A 32 29.15 2.78 -4.58
N LYS A 33 27.94 2.26 -4.34
CA LYS A 33 26.87 2.15 -5.36
C LYS A 33 25.78 3.21 -5.20
N CYS A 34 25.53 3.67 -3.98
CA CYS A 34 24.53 4.68 -3.68
C CYS A 34 25.25 5.99 -3.28
N PRO A 35 25.26 7.02 -4.13
CA PRO A 35 25.74 8.33 -3.71
C PRO A 35 24.79 8.86 -2.63
N GLN A 36 25.29 8.97 -1.40
CA GLN A 36 24.58 9.56 -0.27
C GLN A 36 25.36 10.77 0.24
N ASP A 37 24.66 11.80 0.71
CA ASP A 37 25.28 13.01 1.30
C ASP A 37 26.16 12.72 2.52
N LYS A 38 25.94 11.59 3.19
CA LYS A 38 26.74 11.12 4.33
C LYS A 38 27.12 9.65 4.13
N SER A 39 28.42 9.36 4.24
CA SER A 39 28.90 7.98 4.21
C SER A 39 28.39 7.20 5.42
N LEU A 40 27.78 6.04 5.18
CA LEU A 40 27.31 5.16 6.25
C LEU A 40 28.53 4.55 6.95
N VAL A 41 28.55 4.63 8.28
CA VAL A 41 29.61 4.06 9.11
C VAL A 41 29.02 2.96 9.99
N VAL A 42 29.67 1.79 10.01
CA VAL A 42 29.28 0.69 10.89
C VAL A 42 29.64 1.07 12.34
N LYS A 43 28.65 1.57 13.08
CA LYS A 43 28.76 1.72 14.54
C LYS A 43 28.59 0.34 15.18
N LEU A 44 29.59 -0.05 15.97
CA LEU A 44 29.62 -1.35 16.66
C LEU A 44 28.92 -1.28 18.01
N ASP A 45 28.99 -0.13 18.67
CA ASP A 45 28.28 0.17 19.91
C ASP A 45 27.02 0.96 19.57
N MET A 46 25.96 0.22 19.22
CA MET A 46 24.64 0.80 19.01
C MET A 46 23.92 0.85 20.35
N LYS A 47 23.38 2.01 20.70
CA LYS A 47 22.44 2.14 21.81
C LYS A 47 21.12 1.44 21.43
N PRO A 48 20.26 1.11 22.41
CA PRO A 48 18.90 0.69 22.09
C PRO A 48 18.25 1.69 21.12
N PRO A 49 17.48 1.20 20.13
CA PRO A 49 16.95 2.04 19.07
C PRO A 49 16.00 3.10 19.64
N THR A 50 16.18 4.33 19.18
CA THR A 50 15.29 5.47 19.39
C THR A 50 13.96 5.24 18.65
N ASP A 51 12.89 5.98 18.97
CA ASP A 51 11.58 5.82 18.31
C ASP A 51 11.66 5.91 16.78
N GLU A 52 12.49 6.81 16.25
CA GLU A 52 12.77 6.92 14.81
C GLU A 52 13.48 5.67 14.24
N GLU A 53 14.41 5.09 14.99
CA GLU A 53 15.13 3.88 14.60
C GLU A 53 14.21 2.65 14.66
N ILE A 54 13.24 2.63 15.57
CA ILE A 54 12.17 1.61 15.61
C ILE A 54 11.31 1.70 14.35
N LEU A 55 10.98 2.91 13.88
CA LEU A 55 10.29 3.10 12.59
C LEU A 55 11.13 2.58 11.42
N MET A 56 12.45 2.77 11.44
CA MET A 56 13.35 2.16 10.45
C MET A 56 13.41 0.64 10.56
N LEU A 57 13.39 0.06 11.77
CA LEU A 57 13.31 -1.39 11.93
C LEU A 57 11.97 -1.93 11.42
N ARG A 58 10.88 -1.18 11.56
CA ARG A 58 9.58 -1.50 10.97
C ARG A 58 9.65 -1.49 9.44
N SER A 59 10.33 -0.52 8.84
CA SER A 59 10.53 -0.52 7.38
C SER A 59 11.38 -1.71 6.91
N VAL A 60 12.41 -2.10 7.66
CA VAL A 60 13.18 -3.33 7.37
C VAL A 60 12.29 -4.57 7.43
N LYS A 61 11.42 -4.70 8.45
CA LYS A 61 10.44 -5.80 8.51
C LYS A 61 9.55 -5.83 7.27
N GLN A 62 9.04 -4.68 6.85
CA GLN A 62 8.24 -4.55 5.63
C GLN A 62 9.02 -4.99 4.38
N ILE A 63 10.29 -4.60 4.24
CA ILE A 63 11.13 -5.03 3.12
C ILE A 63 11.27 -6.57 3.11
N VAL A 64 11.53 -7.17 4.27
CA VAL A 64 11.65 -8.64 4.38
C VAL A 64 10.33 -9.32 4.03
N THR A 65 9.20 -8.80 4.52
CA THR A 65 7.86 -9.31 4.16
C THR A 65 7.59 -9.20 2.66
N ALA A 66 7.98 -8.11 2.01
CA ALA A 66 7.83 -7.94 0.56
C ALA A 66 8.73 -8.87 -0.26
N SER A 67 9.86 -9.32 0.31
CA SER A 67 10.76 -10.27 -0.36
C SER A 67 10.33 -11.73 -0.22
N LEU A 68 9.61 -12.07 0.85
CA LEU A 68 9.22 -13.44 1.21
C LEU A 68 7.69 -13.57 1.29
N THR A 69 6.97 -12.95 0.36
CA THR A 69 5.50 -12.89 0.36
C THR A 69 4.80 -14.24 0.38
N GLU A 70 5.51 -15.30 -0.04
CA GLU A 70 5.03 -16.68 -0.06
C GLU A 70 5.20 -17.40 1.30
N ASN A 71 6.04 -16.90 2.21
CA ASN A 71 6.29 -17.51 3.52
C ASN A 71 5.44 -16.89 4.63
N ILE A 72 4.22 -16.48 4.29
CA ILE A 72 3.29 -15.90 5.26
C ILE A 72 2.42 -17.03 5.82
N ALA A 73 2.24 -17.02 7.14
CA ALA A 73 1.33 -17.91 7.84
C ALA A 73 0.40 -17.13 8.76
N ARG A 74 -0.84 -17.61 8.84
CA ARG A 74 -1.88 -17.05 9.70
C ARG A 74 -2.19 -18.02 10.83
N ARG A 75 -2.38 -17.50 12.04
CA ARG A 75 -2.86 -18.27 13.18
C ARG A 75 -4.27 -18.78 12.89
N VAL A 76 -4.52 -20.05 13.23
CA VAL A 76 -5.84 -20.66 13.11
C VAL A 76 -6.42 -20.77 14.51
N ASP A 77 -7.54 -20.09 14.76
CA ASP A 77 -8.20 -20.15 16.04
C ASP A 77 -8.93 -21.49 16.23
N PRO A 78 -8.71 -22.20 17.36
CA PRO A 78 -9.34 -23.51 17.61
C PRO A 78 -10.88 -23.45 17.68
N ILE A 79 -11.45 -22.28 17.99
CA ILE A 79 -12.88 -22.10 18.24
C ILE A 79 -13.67 -22.15 16.92
N ALA A 80 -13.05 -21.77 15.80
CA ALA A 80 -13.73 -21.73 14.51
C ALA A 80 -13.84 -23.11 13.83
N THR A 81 -13.07 -24.11 14.29
CA THR A 81 -13.02 -25.42 13.65
C THR A 81 -12.60 -26.47 14.69
N GLU A 82 -13.54 -27.31 15.15
CA GLU A 82 -13.39 -28.27 16.26
C GLU A 82 -12.25 -29.31 16.07
N SER A 83 -11.59 -29.35 14.91
CA SER A 83 -10.50 -30.26 14.56
C SER A 83 -9.10 -29.61 14.53
N VAL A 84 -8.95 -28.32 14.88
CA VAL A 84 -7.67 -27.60 14.77
C VAL A 84 -6.82 -27.75 16.05
N PRO A 85 -5.55 -28.19 15.94
CA PRO A 85 -4.63 -28.23 17.07
C PRO A 85 -4.35 -26.83 17.65
N LYS A 86 -4.21 -26.74 18.98
CA LYS A 86 -3.87 -25.48 19.65
C LYS A 86 -2.50 -24.94 19.17
N GLY A 87 -2.44 -23.63 18.89
CA GLY A 87 -1.22 -22.95 18.44
C GLY A 87 -0.83 -23.27 16.99
N ALA A 88 -1.75 -23.83 16.20
CA ALA A 88 -1.53 -24.12 14.80
C ALA A 88 -1.61 -22.85 13.94
N TYR A 89 -0.75 -22.80 12.94
CA TYR A 89 -0.74 -21.81 11.89
C TYR A 89 -0.97 -22.52 10.57
N GLN A 90 -1.57 -21.80 9.63
CA GLN A 90 -1.70 -22.23 8.25
C GLN A 90 -0.77 -21.38 7.40
N SER A 91 0.13 -22.03 6.69
CA SER A 91 1.05 -21.37 5.77
C SER A 91 0.38 -21.17 4.41
N GLN A 92 0.78 -20.12 3.71
CA GLN A 92 0.40 -19.92 2.32
C GLN A 92 0.97 -21.00 1.38
N LYS A 93 2.18 -21.49 1.66
CA LYS A 93 2.85 -22.53 0.85
C LYS A 93 2.35 -23.93 1.13
N LEU A 94 1.94 -24.20 2.37
CA LEU A 94 1.63 -25.54 2.84
C LEU A 94 0.19 -25.59 3.34
N LYS A 95 -0.56 -26.58 2.85
CA LYS A 95 -1.92 -26.85 3.34
C LYS A 95 -1.93 -27.42 4.76
N ASP A 96 -0.83 -28.05 5.19
CA ASP A 96 -0.68 -28.63 6.52
C ASP A 96 -0.49 -27.57 7.60
N TYR A 97 -0.82 -27.93 8.84
CA TYR A 97 -0.57 -27.08 10.00
C TYR A 97 0.92 -27.00 10.32
N VAL A 98 1.37 -25.77 10.58
CA VAL A 98 2.73 -25.45 11.02
C VAL A 98 2.68 -24.77 12.38
N TYR A 99 3.77 -24.84 13.14
CA TYR A 99 3.83 -24.31 14.50
C TYR A 99 5.03 -23.36 14.64
N ILE A 100 4.94 -22.38 15.52
CA ILE A 100 6.12 -21.58 15.88
C ILE A 100 7.09 -22.49 16.65
N ASP A 101 8.38 -22.44 16.31
CA ASP A 101 9.38 -23.21 17.06
C ASP A 101 9.42 -22.78 18.53
N PRO A 102 9.46 -23.72 19.50
CA PRO A 102 9.53 -23.39 20.94
C PRO A 102 10.72 -22.55 21.37
N SER A 103 11.80 -22.48 20.58
CA SER A 103 12.95 -21.62 20.83
C SER A 103 12.75 -20.16 20.36
N SER A 104 11.69 -19.90 19.59
CA SER A 104 11.33 -18.56 19.15
C SER A 104 10.77 -17.72 20.30
N ILE A 105 11.13 -16.43 20.32
CA ILE A 105 10.60 -15.45 21.29
C ILE A 105 9.07 -15.31 21.13
N LEU A 106 8.57 -15.41 19.90
CA LEU A 106 7.15 -15.26 19.57
C LEU A 106 6.30 -16.51 19.90
N PHE A 107 6.90 -17.56 20.47
CA PHE A 107 6.18 -18.80 20.78
C PHE A 107 5.04 -18.57 21.78
N LYS A 108 5.20 -17.64 22.72
CA LYS A 108 4.17 -17.32 23.72
C LYS A 108 3.21 -16.23 23.29
N ASP A 109 3.68 -15.30 22.45
CA ASP A 109 2.88 -14.15 22.01
C ASP A 109 1.80 -14.56 21.01
N GLU A 110 2.01 -15.66 20.29
CA GLU A 110 1.09 -16.24 19.31
C GLU A 110 0.40 -15.19 18.40
N PRO A 111 1.14 -14.35 17.67
CA PRO A 111 0.57 -13.29 16.84
C PRO A 111 -0.28 -13.84 15.67
N ASP A 112 -1.27 -13.07 15.23
CA ASP A 112 -2.21 -13.52 14.18
C ASP A 112 -1.54 -13.78 12.82
N TRP A 113 -0.56 -12.96 12.46
CA TRP A 113 0.14 -13.02 11.18
C TRP A 113 1.64 -13.08 11.40
N VAL A 114 2.27 -14.07 10.76
CA VAL A 114 3.71 -14.26 10.85
C VAL A 114 4.33 -14.51 9.48
N LEU A 115 5.58 -14.07 9.35
CA LEU A 115 6.46 -14.46 8.27
C LEU A 115 7.54 -15.37 8.85
N TYR A 116 7.85 -16.46 8.16
CA TYR A 116 8.92 -17.38 8.54
C TYR A 116 10.02 -17.44 7.47
N HIS A 117 11.24 -17.77 7.87
CA HIS A 117 12.33 -17.95 6.91
C HIS A 117 12.31 -19.37 6.32
N GLU A 118 12.19 -20.36 7.18
CA GLU A 118 12.22 -21.78 6.81
C GLU A 118 11.31 -22.61 7.72
N ILE A 119 10.97 -23.81 7.25
CA ILE A 119 10.20 -24.80 8.01
C ILE A 119 11.07 -26.03 8.21
N VAL A 120 11.18 -26.46 9.46
CA VAL A 120 11.94 -27.65 9.85
C VAL A 120 10.99 -28.66 10.47
N GLU A 121 11.02 -29.88 9.95
CA GLU A 121 10.20 -30.97 10.46
C GLU A 121 10.92 -31.70 11.61
N ARG A 122 10.24 -31.86 12.75
CA ARG A 122 10.74 -32.60 13.91
C ARG A 122 9.62 -33.42 14.51
N LYS A 123 9.84 -34.74 14.66
CA LYS A 123 8.86 -35.66 15.25
C LYS A 123 7.47 -35.52 14.59
N ASP A 124 7.43 -35.54 13.26
CA ASP A 124 6.19 -35.46 12.46
C ASP A 124 5.39 -34.14 12.63
N LYS A 125 6.06 -33.09 13.13
CA LYS A 125 5.51 -31.72 13.21
C LYS A 125 6.41 -30.74 12.49
N LYS A 126 5.79 -29.80 11.77
CA LYS A 126 6.48 -28.77 10.98
C LYS A 126 6.60 -27.49 11.82
N TYR A 127 7.82 -27.05 12.08
CA TYR A 127 8.12 -25.86 12.90
C TYR A 127 8.71 -24.74 12.05
N MET A 128 8.13 -23.55 12.17
CA MET A 128 8.62 -22.32 11.56
C MET A 128 9.82 -21.77 12.34
N GLN A 129 10.94 -21.53 11.65
CA GLN A 129 12.16 -20.92 12.20
C GLN A 129 12.29 -19.46 11.75
N ASN A 130 12.96 -18.65 12.59
CA ASN A 130 13.23 -17.23 12.35
C ASN A 130 11.96 -16.45 12.00
N VAL A 131 10.99 -16.50 12.92
CA VAL A 131 9.65 -15.94 12.73
C VAL A 131 9.65 -14.44 13.06
N ILE A 132 8.97 -13.65 12.25
CA ILE A 132 8.67 -12.24 12.52
C ILE A 132 7.16 -11.99 12.51
N CYS A 133 6.70 -11.09 13.37
CA CYS A 133 5.31 -10.60 13.35
C CYS A 133 5.09 -9.71 12.12
N VAL A 134 3.99 -9.95 11.42
CA VAL A 134 3.53 -9.14 10.28
C VAL A 134 2.24 -8.44 10.69
N GLU A 135 2.08 -7.18 10.32
CA GLU A 135 0.81 -6.48 10.50
C GLU A 135 -0.11 -6.71 9.30
N GLU A 136 -1.39 -6.91 9.54
CA GLU A 136 -2.39 -7.21 8.50
C GLU A 136 -2.49 -6.12 7.42
N ASN A 137 -2.40 -4.84 7.84
CA ASN A 137 -2.43 -3.68 6.95
C ASN A 137 -1.24 -3.63 5.96
N TRP A 138 -0.17 -4.40 6.19
CA TRP A 138 0.96 -4.47 5.26
C TRP A 138 0.67 -5.38 4.07
N LEU A 139 -0.18 -6.39 4.24
CA LEU A 139 -0.40 -7.44 3.24
C LEU A 139 -0.94 -6.90 1.91
N PRO A 140 -1.96 -6.02 1.87
CA PRO A 140 -2.46 -5.46 0.62
C PRO A 140 -1.40 -4.69 -0.18
N ARG A 141 -0.47 -4.02 0.52
CA ARG A 141 0.55 -3.19 -0.12
C ARG A 141 1.79 -3.99 -0.53
N LEU A 142 2.22 -4.92 0.33
CA LEU A 142 3.49 -5.64 0.16
C LEU A 142 3.33 -6.97 -0.58
N ALA A 143 2.15 -7.59 -0.49
CA ALA A 143 1.86 -8.91 -1.05
C ALA A 143 0.56 -8.89 -1.89
N ASN A 144 0.38 -7.80 -2.66
CA ASN A 144 -0.81 -7.56 -3.49
C ASN A 144 -1.10 -8.73 -4.46
N THR A 145 -0.07 -9.38 -5.00
CA THR A 145 -0.20 -10.53 -5.92
C THR A 145 -1.03 -11.69 -5.33
N TYR A 146 -1.04 -11.85 -4.01
CA TYR A 146 -1.81 -12.88 -3.31
C TYR A 146 -3.07 -12.33 -2.64
N CYS A 147 -3.38 -11.05 -2.87
CA CYS A 147 -4.60 -10.43 -2.39
C CYS A 147 -5.69 -10.49 -3.48
N HIS A 148 -6.92 -10.70 -3.05
CA HIS A 148 -8.11 -10.59 -3.88
C HIS A 148 -9.02 -9.52 -3.29
N PHE A 149 -9.41 -8.54 -4.09
CA PHE A 149 -10.25 -7.43 -3.67
C PHE A 149 -11.60 -7.49 -4.36
N LYS A 150 -12.67 -7.39 -3.55
CA LYS A 150 -14.05 -7.35 -4.05
C LYS A 150 -14.67 -5.98 -3.76
N PRO A 151 -15.25 -5.30 -4.77
CA PRO A 151 -15.91 -4.01 -4.57
C PRO A 151 -17.07 -4.09 -3.57
N ILE A 152 -17.20 -3.08 -2.71
CA ILE A 152 -18.33 -2.93 -1.79
C ILE A 152 -19.35 -1.99 -2.44
N LYS A 153 -20.60 -2.44 -2.62
CA LYS A 153 -21.62 -1.69 -3.39
C LYS A 153 -22.02 -0.34 -2.78
N GLU A 154 -21.90 -0.21 -1.47
CA GLU A 154 -22.40 0.95 -0.70
C GLU A 154 -21.32 2.00 -0.42
N VAL A 155 -20.09 1.78 -0.89
CA VAL A 155 -18.99 2.71 -0.65
C VAL A 155 -18.69 3.51 -1.90
N GLU A 156 -18.81 4.83 -1.79
CA GLU A 156 -18.38 5.74 -2.84
C GLU A 156 -16.84 5.94 -2.78
N PRO A 157 -16.16 6.01 -3.94
CA PRO A 157 -14.77 6.40 -3.99
C PRO A 157 -14.53 7.78 -3.38
N ARG A 158 -13.29 8.04 -2.99
CA ARG A 158 -12.82 9.32 -2.47
C ARG A 158 -11.53 9.70 -3.19
N TYR A 159 -11.32 10.99 -3.43
CA TYR A 159 -10.02 11.50 -3.86
C TYR A 159 -9.08 11.63 -2.65
N ASP A 160 -7.89 11.06 -2.74
CA ASP A 160 -6.83 11.22 -1.75
C ASP A 160 -5.79 12.24 -2.24
N PRO A 161 -5.75 13.48 -1.68
CA PRO A 161 -4.82 14.51 -2.12
C PRO A 161 -3.35 14.17 -1.87
N ALA A 162 -3.06 13.29 -0.90
CA ALA A 162 -1.68 12.94 -0.56
C ALA A 162 -1.03 12.03 -1.61
N THR A 163 -1.79 11.09 -2.15
CA THR A 163 -1.32 10.15 -3.19
C THR A 163 -1.75 10.55 -4.60
N ASP A 164 -2.60 11.56 -4.74
CA ASP A 164 -3.19 12.00 -6.01
C ASP A 164 -3.94 10.88 -6.74
N ASN A 165 -4.58 10.00 -5.97
CA ASN A 165 -5.35 8.87 -6.51
C ASN A 165 -6.78 8.88 -6.01
N ILE A 166 -7.67 8.33 -6.83
CA ILE A 166 -9.04 8.03 -6.40
C ILE A 166 -9.01 6.64 -5.78
N VAL A 167 -9.41 6.56 -4.53
CA VAL A 167 -9.37 5.35 -3.71
C VAL A 167 -10.78 4.90 -3.34
N ILE A 168 -10.98 3.60 -3.19
CA ILE A 168 -12.25 2.99 -2.79
C ILE A 168 -11.99 1.90 -1.75
N PHE A 169 -12.89 1.76 -0.77
CA PHE A 169 -12.83 0.61 0.14
C PHE A 169 -13.35 -0.65 -0.55
N MET A 170 -12.55 -1.70 -0.50
CA MET A 170 -12.85 -3.02 -1.03
C MET A 170 -12.71 -4.05 0.10
N ASN A 171 -13.49 -5.13 0.03
CA ASN A 171 -13.26 -6.27 0.93
C ASN A 171 -12.07 -7.06 0.40
N GLY A 172 -11.02 -7.16 1.21
CA GLY A 172 -9.80 -7.89 0.88
C GLY A 172 -9.79 -9.29 1.46
N THR A 173 -9.28 -10.25 0.68
CA THR A 173 -8.90 -11.58 1.16
C THR A 173 -7.47 -11.90 0.73
N PHE A 174 -6.74 -12.65 1.53
CA PHE A 174 -5.36 -13.04 1.26
C PHE A 174 -5.22 -14.55 1.02
N SER A 175 -4.31 -14.91 0.10
CA SER A 175 -3.98 -16.29 -0.28
C SER A 175 -5.15 -17.05 -0.91
N ASP A 176 -4.86 -18.23 -1.47
CA ASP A 176 -5.84 -19.19 -1.97
C ASP A 176 -6.80 -19.67 -0.87
N MET A 177 -6.39 -19.53 0.40
CA MET A 177 -7.19 -19.85 1.57
C MET A 177 -8.21 -18.75 1.92
N HIS A 178 -8.26 -17.65 1.16
CA HIS A 178 -9.23 -16.56 1.29
C HIS A 178 -9.31 -15.97 2.71
N TRP A 179 -8.18 -15.84 3.39
CA TRP A 179 -8.11 -15.27 4.72
C TRP A 179 -8.64 -13.83 4.71
N PRO A 180 -9.66 -13.47 5.51
CA PRO A 180 -10.20 -12.12 5.51
C PRO A 180 -9.14 -11.11 5.97
N LEU A 181 -8.98 -10.03 5.19
CA LEU A 181 -8.21 -8.81 5.52
C LEU A 181 -9.12 -7.63 5.90
N GLY A 182 -10.44 -7.86 5.94
CA GLY A 182 -11.43 -6.82 6.21
C GLY A 182 -11.55 -5.79 5.08
N ARG A 183 -11.84 -4.54 5.47
CA ARG A 183 -12.00 -3.41 4.55
C ARG A 183 -10.65 -2.76 4.29
N VAL A 184 -10.23 -2.76 3.04
CA VAL A 184 -8.94 -2.24 2.61
C VAL A 184 -9.16 -1.14 1.57
N GLU A 185 -8.48 -0.02 1.74
CA GLU A 185 -8.46 1.07 0.77
C GLU A 185 -7.55 0.68 -0.41
N GLN A 186 -8.07 0.74 -1.62
CA GLN A 186 -7.33 0.41 -2.85
C GLN A 186 -7.55 1.51 -3.90
N PRO A 187 -6.53 1.80 -4.75
CA PRO A 187 -6.72 2.69 -5.87
C PRO A 187 -7.77 2.11 -6.82
N LEU A 188 -8.63 2.97 -7.34
CA LEU A 188 -9.66 2.56 -8.26
C LEU A 188 -9.02 2.04 -9.57
N PRO A 189 -9.38 0.84 -10.06
CA PRO A 189 -8.78 0.28 -11.25
C PRO A 189 -8.98 1.17 -12.48
N VAL A 190 -7.99 1.22 -13.37
CA VAL A 190 -8.04 1.99 -14.61
C VAL A 190 -9.12 1.43 -15.53
N ASN A 191 -10.27 2.07 -15.51
CA ASN A 191 -11.43 1.76 -16.35
C ASN A 191 -12.23 3.05 -16.58
N ILE A 192 -13.30 2.98 -17.37
CA ILE A 192 -14.15 4.16 -17.68
C ILE A 192 -14.71 4.83 -16.41
N ASN A 193 -14.95 4.06 -15.34
CA ASN A 193 -15.46 4.64 -14.10
C ASN A 193 -14.39 5.49 -13.39
N LEU A 194 -13.09 5.17 -13.52
CA LEU A 194 -12.02 6.02 -12.99
C LEU A 194 -12.11 7.44 -13.55
N TYR A 195 -12.25 7.57 -14.87
CA TYR A 195 -12.43 8.87 -15.53
C TYR A 195 -13.72 9.57 -15.11
N ARG A 196 -14.82 8.84 -14.89
CA ARG A 196 -16.07 9.42 -14.36
C ARG A 196 -15.91 9.99 -12.96
N TYR A 197 -15.27 9.24 -12.06
CA TYR A 197 -15.00 9.73 -10.71
C TYR A 197 -14.00 10.87 -10.71
N PHE A 198 -12.98 10.82 -11.58
CA PHE A 198 -12.04 11.91 -11.76
C PHE A 198 -12.75 13.19 -12.22
N ALA A 199 -13.61 13.10 -13.23
CA ALA A 199 -14.44 14.22 -13.66
C ALA A 199 -15.34 14.76 -12.55
N GLN A 200 -15.96 13.87 -11.75
CA GLN A 200 -16.77 14.29 -10.60
C GLN A 200 -15.93 15.10 -9.60
N PHE A 201 -14.77 14.61 -9.18
CA PHE A 201 -13.90 15.30 -8.22
C PHE A 201 -13.22 16.55 -8.81
N PHE A 202 -13.02 16.58 -10.12
CA PHE A 202 -12.54 17.75 -10.84
C PHE A 202 -13.57 18.88 -10.81
N LEU A 203 -14.83 18.57 -11.15
CA LEU A 203 -15.95 19.51 -11.13
C LEU A 203 -16.26 20.01 -9.71
N ASP A 204 -16.14 19.13 -8.71
CA ASP A 204 -16.30 19.43 -7.28
C ASP A 204 -15.17 20.33 -6.72
N GLY A 205 -14.06 20.50 -7.47
CA GLY A 205 -12.90 21.28 -7.04
C GLY A 205 -12.01 20.56 -6.01
N SER A 206 -12.29 19.29 -5.71
CA SER A 206 -11.46 18.45 -4.84
C SER A 206 -10.05 18.23 -5.41
N ILE A 207 -9.92 18.17 -6.74
CA ILE A 207 -8.62 18.01 -7.44
C ILE A 207 -7.92 19.35 -7.64
N CYS A 208 -8.70 20.39 -7.98
CA CYS A 208 -8.22 21.74 -8.23
C CYS A 208 -8.96 22.71 -7.29
N PRO A 209 -8.39 23.06 -6.12
CA PRO A 209 -9.05 23.92 -5.13
C PRO A 209 -9.51 25.27 -5.69
N SER A 210 -8.83 25.79 -6.70
CA SER A 210 -9.19 27.02 -7.43
C SER A 210 -10.56 26.93 -8.11
N LEU A 211 -11.07 25.72 -8.39
CA LEU A 211 -12.38 25.48 -8.97
C LEU A 211 -13.49 25.25 -7.92
N ALA A 212 -13.14 25.00 -6.66
CA ALA A 212 -14.11 24.75 -5.59
C ALA A 212 -15.18 25.85 -5.42
N PRO A 213 -14.87 27.17 -5.58
CA PRO A 213 -15.89 28.23 -5.50
C PRO A 213 -16.97 28.18 -6.60
N TYR A 214 -16.74 27.41 -7.66
CA TYR A 214 -17.68 27.26 -8.77
C TYR A 214 -18.53 25.99 -8.65
N ALA A 215 -18.20 25.06 -7.74
CA ALA A 215 -18.89 23.78 -7.59
C ALA A 215 -20.39 23.95 -7.32
N ASP A 216 -20.78 24.90 -6.46
CA ASP A 216 -22.19 25.21 -6.15
C ASP A 216 -22.94 25.92 -7.28
N LYS A 217 -22.22 26.43 -8.29
CA LYS A 217 -22.77 27.21 -9.40
C LYS A 217 -22.86 26.40 -10.70
N LEU A 218 -22.51 25.12 -10.65
CA LEU A 218 -22.60 24.22 -11.79
C LEU A 218 -24.06 24.02 -12.20
N LEU A 219 -24.30 23.92 -13.51
CA LEU A 219 -25.61 23.66 -14.09
C LEU A 219 -26.17 22.29 -13.71
N LEU A 220 -25.29 21.33 -13.38
CA LEU A 220 -25.63 19.99 -12.91
C LEU A 220 -24.72 19.61 -11.74
N SER A 221 -25.22 18.76 -10.85
CA SER A 221 -24.39 18.19 -9.79
C SER A 221 -23.24 17.37 -10.39
N PRO A 222 -22.00 17.50 -9.88
CA PRO A 222 -20.86 16.66 -10.27
C PRO A 222 -21.14 15.16 -10.19
N SER A 223 -21.97 14.74 -9.23
CA SER A 223 -22.41 13.35 -9.07
C SER A 223 -23.11 12.78 -10.30
N THR A 224 -23.60 13.63 -11.21
CA THR A 224 -24.21 13.21 -12.48
C THR A 224 -23.24 12.39 -13.33
N MET A 225 -21.92 12.66 -13.26
CA MET A 225 -20.90 11.94 -14.02
C MET A 225 -20.88 10.43 -13.75
N THR A 226 -21.28 10.00 -12.55
CA THR A 226 -21.21 8.60 -12.13
C THR A 226 -22.54 7.85 -12.26
N LYS A 227 -23.64 8.55 -12.60
CA LYS A 227 -24.96 7.92 -12.72
C LYS A 227 -25.12 7.19 -14.07
N PRO A 228 -25.95 6.13 -14.14
CA PRO A 228 -26.15 5.37 -15.39
C PRO A 228 -26.65 6.20 -16.57
N TRP A 229 -27.47 7.22 -16.30
CA TRP A 229 -28.03 8.13 -17.32
C TRP A 229 -27.06 9.24 -17.76
N ALA A 230 -25.85 9.32 -17.20
CA ALA A 230 -24.85 10.29 -17.61
C ALA A 230 -24.59 10.26 -19.12
N LYS A 231 -24.64 9.06 -19.73
CA LYS A 231 -24.40 8.87 -21.17
C LYS A 231 -25.40 9.57 -22.09
N LEU A 232 -26.57 9.96 -21.56
CA LEU A 232 -27.61 10.65 -22.34
C LEU A 232 -27.33 12.15 -22.47
N GLN A 233 -26.43 12.69 -21.65
CA GLN A 233 -26.07 14.10 -21.68
C GLN A 233 -24.81 14.30 -22.53
N LEU A 234 -24.85 15.26 -23.45
CA LEU A 234 -23.70 15.51 -24.32
C LEU A 234 -22.49 16.05 -23.54
N ARG A 235 -22.73 16.90 -22.52
CA ARG A 235 -21.67 17.54 -21.72
C ARG A 235 -20.83 16.58 -20.87
N THR A 236 -21.47 15.54 -20.34
CA THR A 236 -20.82 14.49 -19.55
C THR A 236 -19.95 13.63 -20.45
N GLU A 237 -20.44 13.28 -21.63
CA GLU A 237 -19.69 12.52 -22.64
C GLU A 237 -18.53 13.33 -23.22
N LYS A 238 -18.70 14.62 -23.51
CA LYS A 238 -17.61 15.50 -23.95
C LYS A 238 -16.47 15.55 -22.94
N LEU A 239 -16.77 15.85 -21.68
CA LEU A 239 -15.79 15.89 -20.61
C LEU A 239 -15.10 14.52 -20.41
N LEU A 240 -15.88 13.44 -20.43
CA LEU A 240 -15.35 12.08 -20.29
C LEU A 240 -14.41 11.71 -21.44
N ASN A 241 -14.78 12.00 -22.69
CA ASN A 241 -13.98 11.67 -23.86
C ASN A 241 -12.67 12.49 -23.89
N ALA A 242 -12.72 13.78 -23.52
CA ALA A 242 -11.52 14.60 -23.41
C ALA A 242 -10.53 14.08 -22.36
N LEU A 243 -11.02 13.52 -21.25
CA LEU A 243 -10.19 12.88 -20.23
C LEU A 243 -9.59 11.55 -20.71
N ILE A 244 -10.36 10.75 -21.44
CA ILE A 244 -9.91 9.47 -22.00
C ILE A 244 -8.86 9.68 -23.09
N GLU A 245 -9.03 10.69 -23.96
CA GLU A 245 -8.11 10.98 -25.08
C GLU A 245 -6.66 11.21 -24.61
N TYR A 246 -6.48 11.88 -23.47
CA TYR A 246 -5.16 12.19 -22.89
C TYR A 246 -4.79 11.29 -21.70
N GLU A 247 -5.63 10.27 -21.42
CA GLU A 247 -5.50 9.33 -20.30
C GLU A 247 -5.29 10.03 -18.95
N VAL A 248 -6.03 11.12 -18.72
CA VAL A 248 -5.91 11.92 -17.50
C VAL A 248 -6.67 11.24 -16.37
N THR A 249 -5.90 10.70 -15.42
CA THR A 249 -6.40 9.90 -14.29
C THR A 249 -6.03 10.47 -12.91
N ASN A 250 -5.09 11.42 -12.87
CA ASN A 250 -4.61 12.08 -11.66
C ASN A 250 -4.22 13.54 -11.95
N ARG A 251 -4.05 14.36 -10.89
CA ARG A 251 -3.71 15.77 -11.01
C ARG A 251 -2.35 15.97 -11.66
N ASN A 252 -1.36 15.14 -11.35
CA ASN A 252 -0.03 15.23 -11.95
C ASN A 252 -0.07 15.10 -13.47
N ARG A 253 -0.85 14.14 -13.98
CA ARG A 253 -1.05 13.96 -15.43
C ARG A 253 -1.78 15.15 -16.05
N LEU A 254 -2.78 15.69 -15.36
CA LEU A 254 -3.48 16.90 -15.81
C LEU A 254 -2.52 18.09 -15.95
N LEU A 255 -1.65 18.31 -14.96
CA LEU A 255 -0.64 19.37 -14.98
C LEU A 255 0.37 19.18 -16.13
N GLU A 256 0.78 17.95 -16.43
CA GLU A 256 1.64 17.65 -17.59
C GLU A 256 0.97 18.02 -18.90
N VAL A 257 -0.33 17.72 -19.06
CA VAL A 257 -1.09 18.08 -20.26
C VAL A 257 -1.24 19.59 -20.37
N TRP A 258 -1.54 20.29 -19.27
CA TRP A 258 -1.65 21.75 -19.26
C TRP A 258 -0.35 22.49 -19.59
N ARG A 259 0.82 21.91 -19.30
CA ARG A 259 2.10 22.47 -19.75
C ARG A 259 2.23 22.52 -21.28
N ASN A 260 1.61 21.58 -21.98
CA ASN A 260 1.65 21.50 -23.44
C ASN A 260 0.45 22.22 -24.08
N LYS A 261 -0.72 22.14 -23.45
CA LYS A 261 -1.98 22.71 -23.92
C LYS A 261 -2.68 23.42 -22.75
N SER A 262 -2.43 24.72 -22.59
CA SER A 262 -2.99 25.50 -21.49
C SER A 262 -4.51 25.54 -21.49
N GLU A 263 -5.16 25.44 -22.65
CA GLU A 263 -6.64 25.49 -22.80
C GLU A 263 -7.32 24.11 -22.67
N TYR A 264 -6.57 23.03 -22.45
CA TYR A 264 -7.14 21.69 -22.32
C TYR A 264 -8.19 21.62 -21.20
N LEU A 265 -9.38 21.03 -21.47
CA LEU A 265 -10.57 20.95 -20.60
C LEU A 265 -11.32 22.27 -20.34
N LEU A 266 -10.89 23.40 -20.91
CA LEU A 266 -11.56 24.68 -20.71
C LEU A 266 -12.97 24.65 -21.29
N ASP A 267 -13.11 24.33 -22.58
CA ASP A 267 -14.41 24.31 -23.26
C ASP A 267 -15.37 23.29 -22.62
N GLU A 268 -14.86 22.10 -22.30
CA GLU A 268 -15.62 21.07 -21.62
C GLU A 268 -16.09 21.51 -20.24
N TYR A 269 -15.27 22.23 -19.48
CA TYR A 269 -15.64 22.75 -18.16
C TYR A 269 -16.64 23.92 -18.26
N LEU A 270 -16.51 24.80 -19.26
CA LEU A 270 -17.43 25.91 -19.50
C LEU A 270 -18.85 25.42 -19.80
N GLU A 271 -19.03 24.28 -20.46
CA GLU A 271 -20.36 23.67 -20.68
C GLU A 271 -21.11 23.30 -19.38
N TRP A 272 -20.38 23.17 -18.26
CA TRP A 272 -20.96 22.90 -16.95
C TRP A 272 -21.32 24.16 -16.17
N LEU A 273 -20.90 25.34 -16.63
CA LEU A 273 -21.14 26.61 -15.97
C LEU A 273 -22.13 27.49 -16.73
N PRO A 274 -22.90 28.34 -16.01
CA PRO A 274 -23.65 29.42 -16.63
C PRO A 274 -22.75 30.38 -17.41
N GLN A 275 -23.25 30.90 -18.54
CA GLN A 275 -22.49 31.74 -19.47
C GLN A 275 -21.86 32.99 -18.83
N PHE A 276 -22.50 33.56 -17.81
CA PHE A 276 -21.98 34.75 -17.11
C PHE A 276 -20.71 34.50 -16.28
N LEU A 277 -20.37 33.24 -15.99
CA LEU A 277 -19.13 32.89 -15.27
C LEU A 277 -17.99 32.53 -16.22
N HIS A 278 -18.25 32.41 -17.52
CA HIS A 278 -17.27 31.92 -18.49
C HIS A 278 -16.04 32.82 -18.55
N GLU A 279 -16.22 34.14 -18.61
CA GLU A 279 -15.11 35.10 -18.68
C GLU A 279 -14.19 35.00 -17.45
N ASN A 280 -14.76 34.89 -16.25
CA ASN A 280 -14.00 34.78 -15.00
C ASN A 280 -13.17 33.50 -14.94
N VAL A 281 -13.71 32.38 -15.45
CA VAL A 281 -13.00 31.10 -15.47
C VAL A 281 -11.90 31.12 -16.52
N GLN A 282 -12.18 31.65 -17.73
CA GLN A 282 -11.20 31.78 -18.80
C GLN A 282 -9.98 32.62 -18.37
N MET A 283 -10.19 33.72 -17.64
CA MET A 283 -9.09 34.55 -17.14
C MET A 283 -8.20 33.86 -16.10
N ASN A 284 -8.75 32.90 -15.35
CA ASN A 284 -8.04 32.18 -14.29
C ASN A 284 -7.62 30.76 -14.71
N TRP A 285 -7.66 30.46 -16.01
CA TRP A 285 -7.28 29.17 -16.56
C TRP A 285 -5.80 29.14 -16.99
N PRO A 286 -5.03 28.08 -16.71
CA PRO A 286 -5.38 26.84 -16.00
C PRO A 286 -5.41 27.01 -14.47
N PRO A 287 -6.33 26.31 -13.76
CA PRO A 287 -6.50 26.39 -12.31
C PRO A 287 -5.45 25.55 -11.59
N ASN A 288 -4.22 26.07 -11.52
CA ASN A 288 -3.11 25.46 -10.78
C ASN A 288 -3.23 25.64 -9.26
#